data_AF-A0A1A8KEQ4-F1
#
_entry.id   AF-A0A1A8KEQ4-F1
#
_cell.length_a   1.000
_cell.length_b   1.000
_cell.length_c   1.000
_cell.angle_alpha   90.00
_cell.angle_beta   90.00
_cell.angle_gamma   90.00
#
_symmetry.space_group_name_H-M   'P 1'
#
loop_
_entity.id
_entity.type
_entity.pdbx_description
1 polymer ?
#
loop_
_entity_poly.entity_id
_entity_poly.type
_entity_poly.pdbx_seq_one_letter_code
_entity_poly.pdbx_strand_id
1 'polypeptide(L)'
;QNNSSHGETSPVPVGPVDARLAELQHYIKRESDALLLAQDVVEQLEGISELDQKALAEAQFRVQESSQKRDLLQLSLEKSQTENHPELPRESAEEPPKSSSPSSFSIRPAYLTGKLEVRLMGCEDLLKPAVDLKPENPWTSSQDRSTIPAEISAALRLDGRVVGWTRWAAVGRLSWDQMFYIKLERSRELEVCIFWRDQRAMCAVKFLRLEEMMKNPNQSQGFRMEPQGLLY
;
A
#
# COMPACT_ATOMS: atom_id res chain seq x y z
N GLN A 1 -11.01 35.29 46.34
CA GLN A 1 -11.86 34.15 45.96
C GLN A 1 -11.70 33.87 44.47
N ASN A 2 -11.55 32.59 44.18
CA ASN A 2 -11.36 31.89 42.89
C ASN A 2 -12.08 32.44 41.66
N ASN A 3 -11.43 32.29 40.49
CA ASN A 3 -11.97 31.65 39.28
C ASN A 3 -10.78 31.37 38.33
N SER A 4 -10.18 30.17 38.38
CA SER A 4 -10.59 28.95 37.67
C SER A 4 -10.38 29.05 36.16
N SER A 5 -9.26 28.46 35.76
CA SER A 5 -8.82 28.11 34.41
C SER A 5 -9.85 27.35 33.58
N HIS A 6 -10.11 27.82 32.36
CA HIS A 6 -10.50 26.97 31.24
C HIS A 6 -9.56 27.28 30.07
N GLY A 7 -8.47 26.54 30.00
CA GLY A 7 -7.69 26.42 28.77
C GLY A 7 -8.45 25.49 27.83
N GLU A 8 -9.32 26.05 26.99
CA GLU A 8 -9.79 25.35 25.80
C GLU A 8 -8.60 25.19 24.86
N THR A 9 -7.95 24.03 24.93
CA THR A 9 -7.00 23.59 23.92
C THR A 9 -7.80 23.17 22.71
N SER A 10 -8.01 24.12 21.80
CA SER A 10 -8.52 23.84 20.45
C SER A 10 -7.57 22.85 19.77
N PRO A 11 -8.05 21.74 19.19
CA PRO A 11 -7.19 20.78 18.51
C PRO A 11 -6.51 21.47 17.32
N VAL A 12 -5.18 21.58 17.36
CA VAL A 12 -4.39 22.09 16.24
C VAL A 12 -4.70 21.22 15.01
N PRO A 13 -5.12 21.80 13.88
CA PRO A 13 -5.36 21.06 12.65
C PRO A 13 -4.06 20.37 12.24
N VAL A 14 -4.06 19.04 12.23
CA VAL A 14 -2.96 18.24 11.68
C VAL A 14 -2.80 18.61 10.20
N GLY A 15 -1.60 19.00 9.77
CA GLY A 15 -1.36 19.37 8.38
C GLY A 15 -1.63 18.19 7.43
N PRO A 16 -2.02 18.43 6.15
CA PRO A 16 -2.26 17.35 5.19
C PRO A 16 -1.04 16.41 4.99
N VAL A 17 0.17 16.96 5.10
CA VAL A 17 1.43 16.19 5.03
C VAL A 17 1.60 15.30 6.26
N ASP A 18 1.31 15.84 7.45
CA ASP A 18 1.39 15.10 8.71
C ASP A 18 0.39 13.94 8.75
N ALA A 19 -0.81 14.14 8.19
CA ALA A 19 -1.82 13.09 8.08
C ALA A 19 -1.37 11.94 7.17
N ARG A 20 -0.75 12.24 6.01
CA ARG A 20 -0.21 11.22 5.12
C ARG A 20 0.96 10.46 5.75
N LEU A 21 1.85 11.16 6.45
CA LEU A 21 2.98 10.53 7.13
C LEU A 21 2.51 9.60 8.26
N ALA A 22 1.55 10.05 9.07
CA ALA A 22 0.93 9.22 10.10
C ALA A 22 0.23 7.99 9.52
N GLU A 23 -0.45 8.14 8.38
CA GLU A 23 -1.08 7.03 7.66
C GLU A 23 -0.04 6.00 7.16
N LEU A 24 1.03 6.46 6.50
CA LEU A 24 2.12 5.58 6.05
C LEU A 24 2.75 4.82 7.21
N GLN A 25 3.08 5.51 8.31
CA GLN A 25 3.63 4.88 9.51
C GLN A 25 2.71 3.83 10.11
N HIS A 26 1.39 4.10 10.12
CA HIS A 26 0.39 3.13 10.58
C HIS A 26 0.37 1.87 9.71
N TYR A 27 0.37 2.00 8.38
CA TYR A 27 0.42 0.85 7.49
C TYR A 27 1.75 0.09 7.59
N ILE A 28 2.89 0.78 7.66
CA ILE A 28 4.21 0.14 7.85
C ILE A 28 4.21 -0.71 9.13
N LYS A 29 3.68 -0.17 10.23
CA LYS A 29 3.58 -0.90 11.48
C LYS A 29 2.68 -2.14 11.33
N ARG A 30 1.49 -1.96 10.74
CA ARG A 30 0.56 -3.07 10.50
C ARG A 30 1.19 -4.19 9.67
N GLU A 31 1.86 -3.87 8.57
CA GLU A 31 2.51 -4.87 7.71
C GLU A 31 3.73 -5.50 8.40
N SER A 32 4.44 -4.76 9.26
CA SER A 32 5.54 -5.32 10.08
C SER A 32 5.04 -6.31 11.12
N ASP A 33 3.95 -5.98 11.82
CA ASP A 33 3.31 -6.88 12.79
C ASP A 33 2.76 -8.14 12.09
N ALA A 34 2.12 -7.96 10.93
CA ALA A 34 1.62 -9.08 10.11
C ALA A 34 2.75 -9.97 9.58
N LEU A 35 3.88 -9.38 9.18
CA LEU A 35 5.05 -10.11 8.73
C LEU A 35 5.65 -10.97 9.84
N LEU A 36 5.82 -10.41 11.04
CA LEU A 36 6.35 -11.13 12.20
C LEU A 36 5.45 -12.33 12.56
N LEU A 37 4.13 -12.12 12.62
CA LEU A 37 3.19 -13.20 12.86
C LEU A 37 3.24 -14.28 11.78
N ALA A 38 3.38 -13.91 10.51
CA ALA A 38 3.49 -14.87 9.42
C ALA A 38 4.80 -15.67 9.49
N GLN A 39 5.92 -15.03 9.88
CA GLN A 39 7.21 -15.70 10.07
C GLN A 39 7.15 -16.72 11.21
N ASP A 40 6.57 -16.34 12.35
CA ASP A 40 6.38 -17.26 13.49
C ASP A 40 5.53 -18.48 13.09
N VAL A 41 4.48 -18.28 12.27
CA VAL A 41 3.65 -19.38 11.75
C VAL A 41 4.44 -20.28 10.79
N VAL A 42 5.28 -19.71 9.92
CA VAL A 42 6.15 -20.50 9.05
C VAL A 42 7.09 -21.37 9.87
N GLU A 43 7.77 -20.81 10.89
CA GLU A 43 8.68 -21.56 11.76
C GLU A 43 7.96 -22.73 12.45
N GLN A 44 6.74 -22.48 12.95
CA GLN A 44 5.92 -23.54 13.56
C GLN A 44 5.52 -24.63 12.55
N LEU A 45 5.16 -24.25 11.33
CA LEU A 45 4.72 -25.18 10.30
C LEU A 45 5.87 -25.97 9.67
N GLU A 46 7.08 -25.42 9.61
CA GLU A 46 8.26 -26.13 9.12
C GLU A 46 8.57 -27.38 9.95
N GLY A 47 8.39 -27.30 11.28
CA GLY A 47 8.54 -28.43 12.19
C GLY A 47 7.51 -29.56 12.01
N ILE A 48 6.40 -29.29 11.32
CA ILE A 48 5.32 -30.27 11.02
C ILE A 48 4.96 -30.32 9.53
N SER A 49 5.89 -29.91 8.66
CA SER A 49 5.62 -29.62 7.25
C SER A 49 5.09 -30.80 6.43
N GLU A 50 5.35 -32.04 6.87
CA GLU A 50 4.81 -33.26 6.24
C GLU A 50 3.28 -33.40 6.37
N LEU A 51 2.66 -32.72 7.35
CA LEU A 51 1.22 -32.81 7.63
C LEU A 51 0.39 -31.80 6.84
N ASP A 52 0.90 -30.58 6.63
CA ASP A 52 0.14 -29.51 5.98
C ASP A 52 1.02 -28.56 5.14
N GLN A 53 1.47 -29.08 4.00
CA GLN A 53 2.23 -28.30 3.01
C GLN A 53 1.43 -27.10 2.46
N LYS A 54 0.09 -27.17 2.47
CA LYS A 54 -0.77 -26.10 1.98
C LYS A 54 -0.79 -24.92 2.95
N ALA A 55 -0.93 -25.18 4.25
CA ALA A 55 -0.83 -24.15 5.28
C ALA A 55 0.55 -23.50 5.26
N LEU A 56 1.62 -24.29 5.11
CA LEU A 56 2.98 -23.76 5.00
C LEU A 56 3.12 -22.82 3.79
N ALA A 57 2.65 -23.24 2.62
CA ALA A 57 2.68 -22.41 1.42
C ALA A 57 1.85 -21.10 1.57
N GLU A 58 0.69 -21.17 2.25
CA GLU A 58 -0.10 -19.97 2.56
C GLU A 58 0.64 -19.02 3.51
N ALA A 59 1.28 -19.56 4.55
CA ALA A 59 2.06 -18.77 5.50
C ALA A 59 3.27 -18.10 4.81
N GLN A 60 4.00 -18.83 3.98
CA GLN A 60 5.11 -18.30 3.17
C GLN A 60 4.63 -17.19 2.21
N PHE A 61 3.48 -17.38 1.57
CA PHE A 61 2.88 -16.35 0.73
C PHE A 61 2.54 -15.08 1.53
N ARG A 62 2.02 -15.22 2.76
CA ARG A 62 1.76 -14.07 3.65
C ARG A 62 3.04 -13.35 4.06
N VAL A 63 4.13 -14.09 4.34
CA VAL A 63 5.45 -13.49 4.59
C VAL A 63 5.91 -12.66 3.40
N GLN A 64 5.85 -13.23 2.19
CA GLN A 64 6.25 -12.54 0.96
C GLN A 64 5.37 -11.30 0.69
N GLU A 65 4.07 -11.41 0.92
CA GLU A 65 3.15 -10.30 0.69
C GLU A 65 3.41 -9.13 1.65
N SER A 66 3.43 -9.40 2.95
CA SER A 66 3.59 -8.36 3.97
C SER A 66 4.97 -7.69 3.85
N SER A 67 6.01 -8.44 3.49
CA SER A 67 7.33 -7.86 3.23
C SER A 67 7.31 -6.92 2.03
N GLN A 68 6.75 -7.35 0.88
CA GLN A 68 6.65 -6.49 -0.30
C GLN A 68 5.85 -5.21 -0.03
N LYS A 69 4.70 -5.30 0.66
CA LYS A 69 3.92 -4.10 1.02
C LYS A 69 4.69 -3.18 1.94
N ARG A 70 5.31 -3.72 2.99
CA ARG A 70 6.12 -2.94 3.94
C ARG A 70 7.24 -2.20 3.21
N ASP A 71 7.96 -2.88 2.32
CA ASP A 71 9.08 -2.29 1.59
C ASP A 71 8.61 -1.17 0.64
N LEU A 72 7.47 -1.32 -0.04
CA LEU A 72 6.86 -0.25 -0.85
C LEU A 72 6.43 0.95 -0.01
N LEU A 73 5.87 0.70 1.18
CA LEU A 73 5.44 1.76 2.10
C LEU A 73 6.64 2.51 2.69
N GLN A 74 7.72 1.81 3.04
CA GLN A 74 8.98 2.40 3.49
C GLN A 74 9.58 3.29 2.40
N LEU A 75 9.61 2.81 1.14
CA LEU A 75 10.06 3.61 0.01
C LEU A 75 9.21 4.89 -0.17
N SER A 76 7.90 4.82 0.08
CA SER A 76 7.05 6.01 0.04
C SER A 76 7.39 7.01 1.15
N LEU A 77 7.65 6.51 2.36
CA LEU A 77 8.05 7.33 3.49
C LEU A 77 9.38 8.05 3.20
N GLU A 78 10.37 7.34 2.68
CA GLU A 78 11.68 7.91 2.29
C GLU A 78 11.54 8.99 1.20
N LYS A 79 10.73 8.73 0.16
CA LYS A 79 10.45 9.71 -0.88
C LYS A 79 9.79 10.97 -0.33
N SER A 80 8.82 10.80 0.58
CA SER A 80 8.15 11.95 1.20
C SER A 80 9.09 12.80 2.06
N GLN A 81 10.11 12.20 2.68
CA GLN A 81 11.13 12.95 3.43
C GLN A 81 12.09 13.70 2.50
N THR A 82 12.44 13.09 1.36
CA THR A 82 13.35 13.68 0.37
C THR A 82 12.72 14.85 -0.38
N GLU A 83 11.44 14.76 -0.73
CA GLU A 83 10.70 15.81 -1.46
C GLU A 83 10.48 17.09 -0.60
N ASN A 84 10.54 16.97 0.73
CA ASN A 84 10.38 18.09 1.66
C ASN A 84 11.68 18.86 1.97
N HIS A 85 12.82 18.50 1.35
CA HIS A 85 14.09 19.23 1.49
C HIS A 85 14.60 19.74 0.13
N PRO A 86 14.26 20.98 -0.28
CA PRO A 86 15.11 21.72 -1.19
C PRO A 86 16.39 22.12 -0.43
N GLU A 87 17.54 21.89 -1.06
CA GLU A 87 18.88 22.20 -0.55
C GLU A 87 18.99 23.58 0.15
N LEU A 88 19.46 23.61 1.40
CA LEU A 88 20.31 24.66 2.01
C LEU A 88 20.89 24.15 3.36
N PRO A 89 22.06 24.66 3.80
CA PRO A 89 22.97 23.98 4.73
C PRO A 89 22.42 23.76 6.14
N ARG A 90 22.75 22.57 6.67
CA ARG A 90 22.50 22.15 8.05
C ARG A 90 23.14 23.12 9.05
N GLU A 91 22.31 23.77 9.87
CA GLU A 91 22.73 24.24 11.18
C GLU A 91 21.78 23.73 12.27
N SER A 92 22.42 23.02 13.21
CA SER A 92 22.15 22.98 14.64
C SER A 92 20.85 22.33 15.15
N ALA A 93 21.11 21.23 15.87
CA ALA A 93 20.22 20.47 16.73
C ALA A 93 19.33 21.33 17.65
N GLU A 94 18.05 20.97 17.69
CA GLU A 94 17.20 21.12 18.87
C GLU A 94 16.19 19.95 18.89
N GLU A 95 16.16 19.20 20.00
CA GLU A 95 15.25 18.07 20.21
C GLU A 95 13.78 18.55 20.20
N PRO A 96 12.83 17.82 19.59
CA PRO A 96 11.43 18.17 19.72
C PRO A 96 10.88 17.71 21.08
N PRO A 97 10.05 18.52 21.75
CA PRO A 97 9.37 18.10 22.96
C PRO A 97 8.38 16.98 22.65
N LYS A 98 8.30 15.99 23.54
CA LYS A 98 7.32 14.89 23.52
C LYS A 98 5.90 15.48 23.59
N SER A 99 5.29 15.72 22.44
CA SER A 99 3.86 16.06 22.36
C SER A 99 3.06 14.77 22.45
N SER A 100 2.43 14.56 23.60
CA SER A 100 1.31 13.64 23.75
C SER A 100 0.15 14.14 22.88
N SER A 101 0.02 13.63 21.67
CA SER A 101 -1.13 13.91 20.82
C SER A 101 -2.37 13.19 21.38
N PRO A 102 -3.54 13.85 21.45
CA PRO A 102 -4.77 13.18 21.82
C PRO A 102 -5.12 12.20 20.70
N SER A 103 -5.31 10.94 21.07
CA SER A 103 -5.78 9.87 20.18
C SER A 103 -7.17 10.21 19.65
N SER A 104 -7.26 10.85 18.47
CA SER A 104 -8.53 11.02 17.76
C SER A 104 -8.96 9.76 16.99
N PHE A 105 -8.25 8.64 17.16
CA PHE A 105 -8.59 7.36 16.52
C PHE A 105 -9.60 6.49 17.29
N SER A 106 -10.37 7.06 18.23
CA SER A 106 -11.45 6.32 18.91
C SER A 106 -12.76 6.24 18.11
N ILE A 107 -12.74 6.55 16.81
CA ILE A 107 -13.81 6.09 15.93
C ILE A 107 -13.54 4.61 15.64
N ARG A 108 -14.28 3.73 16.29
CA ARG A 108 -14.31 2.30 15.93
C ARG A 108 -14.63 2.23 14.43
N PRO A 109 -13.74 1.69 13.57
CA PRO A 109 -14.02 1.66 12.14
C PRO A 109 -15.31 0.88 11.89
N ALA A 110 -16.23 1.46 11.14
CA ALA A 110 -17.49 0.84 10.81
C ALA A 110 -17.22 -0.42 9.98
N TYR A 111 -17.96 -1.48 10.27
CA TYR A 111 -17.96 -2.70 9.48
C TYR A 111 -19.10 -2.62 8.48
N LEU A 112 -18.82 -2.83 7.20
CA LEU A 112 -19.82 -2.83 6.15
C LEU A 112 -20.24 -4.25 5.78
N THR A 113 -21.53 -4.44 5.56
CA THR A 113 -22.12 -5.67 5.04
C THR A 113 -23.00 -5.30 3.85
N GLY A 114 -22.88 -6.04 2.74
CA GLY A 114 -23.58 -5.71 1.51
C GLY A 114 -22.85 -6.17 0.27
N LYS A 115 -22.98 -5.42 -0.83
CA LYS A 115 -22.33 -5.68 -2.11
C LYS A 115 -21.56 -4.43 -2.53
N LEU A 116 -20.28 -4.61 -2.85
CA LEU A 116 -19.42 -3.58 -3.42
C LEU A 116 -19.24 -3.88 -4.91
N GLU A 117 -19.48 -2.88 -5.75
CA GLU A 117 -19.22 -2.95 -7.19
C GLU A 117 -18.01 -2.07 -7.50
N VAL A 118 -16.96 -2.66 -8.07
CA VAL A 118 -15.70 -1.97 -8.36
C VAL A 118 -15.42 -2.05 -9.85
N ARG A 119 -15.34 -0.88 -10.50
CA ARG A 119 -14.81 -0.71 -11.86
C ARG A 119 -13.35 -0.33 -11.77
N LEU A 120 -12.45 -1.25 -12.10
CA LEU A 120 -11.02 -0.96 -12.17
C LEU A 120 -10.63 -0.69 -13.62
N MET A 121 -10.34 0.56 -13.93
CA MET A 121 -10.11 1.04 -15.30
C MET A 121 -8.67 0.79 -15.74
N GLY A 122 -7.70 1.14 -14.89
CA GLY A 122 -6.28 1.02 -15.24
C GLY A 122 -5.37 1.66 -14.20
N CYS A 123 -4.06 1.63 -14.48
CA CYS A 123 -3.06 2.24 -13.63
C CYS A 123 -1.91 2.80 -14.46
N GLU A 124 -1.43 3.99 -14.11
CA GLU A 124 -0.31 4.66 -14.78
C GLU A 124 0.69 5.24 -13.77
N ASP A 125 1.78 5.82 -14.27
CA ASP A 125 2.85 6.45 -13.49
C ASP A 125 3.51 5.55 -12.43
N LEU A 126 3.53 4.24 -12.67
CA LEU A 126 4.18 3.27 -11.80
C LEU A 126 5.71 3.41 -11.82
N LEU A 127 6.35 3.00 -10.73
CA LEU A 127 7.81 2.87 -10.71
C LEU A 127 8.26 1.80 -11.68
N LYS A 128 9.26 2.13 -12.50
CA LYS A 128 9.88 1.18 -13.42
C LYS A 128 10.40 -0.02 -12.63
N PRO A 129 10.23 -1.25 -13.14
CA PRO A 129 10.84 -2.42 -12.53
C PRO A 129 12.35 -2.21 -12.48
N ALA A 130 13.00 -2.67 -11.41
CA ALA A 130 14.45 -2.70 -11.35
C ALA A 130 14.94 -3.61 -12.48
N VAL A 131 15.44 -2.99 -13.56
CA VAL A 131 16.08 -3.73 -14.65
C VAL A 131 17.39 -4.20 -14.07
N ASP A 132 17.55 -5.50 -13.86
CA ASP A 132 18.85 -6.09 -13.56
C ASP A 132 19.83 -5.63 -14.64
N LEU A 133 20.73 -4.71 -14.27
CA LEU A 133 21.87 -4.30 -15.06
C LEU A 133 22.83 -5.50 -15.13
N LYS A 134 22.51 -6.52 -15.92
CA LYS A 134 23.54 -7.43 -16.39
C LYS A 134 24.49 -6.61 -17.29
N PRO A 135 25.81 -6.67 -17.08
CA PRO A 135 26.75 -5.90 -17.86
C PRO A 135 26.59 -6.26 -19.35
N GLU A 136 26.37 -5.22 -20.16
CA GLU A 136 26.25 -5.30 -21.61
C GLU A 136 27.45 -6.05 -22.19
N ASN A 137 27.17 -7.07 -23.01
CA ASN A 137 28.14 -7.64 -23.92
C ASN A 137 28.19 -6.72 -25.16
N PRO A 138 29.32 -6.08 -25.51
CA PRO A 138 29.35 -5.01 -26.54
C PRO A 138 29.06 -5.41 -27.99
N TRP A 139 28.66 -6.66 -28.28
CA TRP A 139 28.57 -7.19 -29.65
C TRP A 139 27.19 -7.68 -30.11
N THR A 140 26.09 -7.29 -29.45
CA THR A 140 24.75 -7.54 -30.03
C THR A 140 24.26 -6.33 -30.80
N SER A 141 24.30 -6.45 -32.13
CA SER A 141 23.71 -5.56 -33.12
C SER A 141 22.33 -5.03 -32.72
N SER A 142 22.21 -3.71 -32.81
CA SER A 142 21.22 -2.81 -32.21
C SER A 142 19.82 -2.85 -32.83
N GLN A 143 19.26 -4.03 -33.10
CA GLN A 143 17.99 -4.10 -33.83
C GLN A 143 17.16 -5.36 -33.60
N ASP A 144 17.05 -5.90 -32.37
CA ASP A 144 15.91 -6.80 -32.04
C ASP A 144 15.72 -7.12 -30.55
N ARG A 145 15.89 -6.14 -29.64
CA ARG A 145 15.33 -6.29 -28.29
C ARG A 145 13.86 -5.87 -28.34
N SER A 146 13.03 -6.77 -28.86
CA SER A 146 11.58 -6.67 -28.87
C SER A 146 11.10 -6.16 -27.51
N THR A 147 10.70 -4.90 -27.49
CA THR A 147 10.27 -4.14 -26.32
C THR A 147 8.88 -4.64 -25.97
N ILE A 148 8.78 -5.83 -25.36
CA ILE A 148 7.50 -6.28 -24.82
C ILE A 148 7.10 -5.20 -23.81
N PRO A 149 5.95 -4.52 -24.00
CA PRO A 149 5.53 -3.48 -23.08
C PRO A 149 5.38 -4.12 -21.70
N ALA A 150 5.94 -3.47 -20.68
CA ALA A 150 5.84 -3.98 -19.32
C ALA A 150 4.35 -4.11 -18.95
N GLU A 151 3.93 -5.34 -18.67
CA GLU A 151 2.54 -5.66 -18.34
C GLU A 151 2.34 -5.75 -16.83
N ILE A 152 1.17 -5.30 -16.41
CA ILE A 152 0.73 -5.25 -15.02
C ILE A 152 -0.60 -5.99 -14.82
N SER A 153 -0.79 -6.46 -13.59
CA SER A 153 -2.07 -6.97 -13.09
C SER A 153 -2.33 -6.39 -11.70
N ALA A 154 -3.60 -6.19 -11.38
CA ALA A 154 -4.06 -5.81 -10.05
C ALA A 154 -4.67 -7.02 -9.33
N ALA A 155 -4.38 -7.14 -8.03
CA ALA A 155 -5.13 -7.98 -7.12
C ALA A 155 -5.98 -7.09 -6.20
N LEU A 156 -7.27 -7.40 -6.10
CA LEU A 156 -8.17 -6.80 -5.14
C LEU A 156 -8.22 -7.69 -3.90
N ARG A 157 -8.03 -7.11 -2.71
CA ARG A 157 -8.11 -7.83 -1.45
C ARG A 157 -9.05 -7.15 -0.48
N LEU A 158 -9.93 -7.94 0.12
CA LEU A 158 -10.86 -7.49 1.15
C LEU A 158 -10.40 -8.04 2.50
N ASP A 159 -10.07 -7.14 3.45
CA ASP A 159 -9.55 -7.49 4.78
C ASP A 159 -8.40 -8.53 4.71
N GLY A 160 -7.43 -8.30 3.82
CA GLY A 160 -6.28 -9.18 3.61
C GLY A 160 -6.56 -10.45 2.79
N ARG A 161 -7.78 -10.70 2.28
CA ARG A 161 -8.09 -11.86 1.42
C ARG A 161 -8.28 -11.46 -0.03
N VAL A 162 -7.64 -12.16 -0.96
CA VAL A 162 -7.84 -11.91 -2.40
C VAL A 162 -9.28 -12.22 -2.81
N VAL A 163 -9.93 -11.25 -3.46
CA VAL A 163 -11.30 -11.35 -3.98
C VAL A 163 -11.39 -11.24 -5.50
N GLY A 164 -10.30 -10.86 -6.17
CA GLY A 164 -10.25 -10.81 -7.63
C GLY A 164 -8.89 -10.40 -8.17
N TRP A 165 -8.64 -10.76 -9.42
CA TRP A 165 -7.50 -10.32 -10.20
C TRP A 165 -7.98 -9.70 -11.52
N THR A 166 -7.26 -8.71 -12.01
CA THR A 166 -7.39 -8.30 -13.41
C THR A 166 -6.64 -9.26 -14.34
N ARG A 167 -6.87 -9.11 -15.64
CA ARG A 167 -5.95 -9.67 -16.63
C ARG A 167 -4.62 -8.91 -16.63
N TRP A 168 -3.55 -9.56 -17.10
CA TRP A 168 -2.32 -8.86 -17.49
C TRP A 168 -2.63 -7.92 -18.66
N ALA A 169 -2.17 -6.67 -18.56
CA ALA A 169 -2.31 -5.67 -19.60
C ALA A 169 -1.17 -4.65 -19.52
N ALA A 170 -0.92 -3.89 -20.59
CA ALA A 170 0.04 -2.79 -20.56
C ALA A 170 -0.34 -1.74 -19.51
N VAL A 171 0.65 -1.03 -18.97
CA VAL A 171 0.42 0.14 -18.10
C VAL A 171 -0.37 1.20 -18.86
N GLY A 172 -1.41 1.76 -18.23
CA GLY A 172 -2.24 2.81 -18.80
C GLY A 172 -3.58 2.97 -18.09
N ARG A 173 -4.22 4.13 -18.30
CA ARG A 173 -5.47 4.53 -17.64
C ARG A 173 -6.69 3.64 -17.90
N LEU A 174 -6.77 3.00 -19.06
CA LEU A 174 -7.93 2.20 -19.52
C LEU A 174 -7.53 0.76 -19.89
N SER A 175 -6.44 0.25 -19.32
CA SER A 175 -5.87 -1.02 -19.74
C SER A 175 -6.68 -2.25 -19.33
N TRP A 176 -7.47 -2.16 -18.26
CA TRP A 176 -8.31 -3.25 -17.76
C TRP A 176 -9.80 -3.03 -18.07
N ASP A 177 -10.35 -1.88 -17.67
CA ASP A 177 -11.80 -1.62 -17.70
C ASP A 177 -12.64 -2.82 -17.22
N GLN A 178 -12.31 -3.35 -16.04
CA GLN A 178 -12.84 -4.61 -15.53
C GLN A 178 -13.75 -4.38 -14.31
N MET A 179 -14.87 -5.12 -14.27
CA MET A 179 -15.82 -5.08 -13.16
C MET A 179 -15.61 -6.20 -12.16
N PHE A 180 -15.75 -5.88 -10.88
CA PHE A 180 -15.77 -6.84 -9.78
C PHE A 180 -17.01 -6.61 -8.92
N TYR A 181 -17.63 -7.71 -8.51
CA TYR A 181 -18.78 -7.72 -7.60
C TYR A 181 -18.37 -8.47 -6.33
N ILE A 182 -18.14 -7.73 -5.26
CA ILE A 182 -17.55 -8.24 -4.02
C ILE A 182 -18.63 -8.24 -2.94
N LYS A 183 -18.83 -9.38 -2.29
CA LYS A 183 -19.71 -9.47 -1.12
C LYS A 183 -18.94 -8.98 0.11
N LEU A 184 -19.55 -8.06 0.86
CA LEU A 184 -19.01 -7.53 2.11
C LEU A 184 -19.65 -8.26 3.28
N GLU A 185 -18.83 -8.76 4.20
CA GLU A 185 -19.28 -9.48 5.40
C GLU A 185 -18.57 -8.91 6.62
N ARG A 186 -19.11 -7.81 7.15
CA ARG A 186 -18.44 -7.02 8.20
C ARG A 186 -17.02 -6.65 7.79
N SER A 187 -16.87 -6.10 6.59
CA SER A 187 -15.58 -5.73 6.01
C SER A 187 -15.26 -4.27 6.20
N ARG A 188 -13.97 -3.92 6.19
CA ARG A 188 -13.49 -2.56 6.51
C ARG A 188 -12.62 -1.95 5.43
N GLU A 189 -11.78 -2.75 4.80
CA GLU A 189 -10.71 -2.23 3.96
C GLU A 189 -10.61 -3.03 2.66
N LEU A 190 -10.57 -2.31 1.55
CA LEU A 190 -10.21 -2.83 0.24
C LEU A 190 -8.78 -2.42 -0.06
N GLU A 191 -7.96 -3.38 -0.45
CA GLU A 191 -6.60 -3.16 -0.90
C GLU A 191 -6.51 -3.46 -2.39
N VAL A 192 -5.74 -2.65 -3.11
CA VAL A 192 -5.39 -2.88 -4.51
C VAL A 192 -3.88 -2.99 -4.60
N CYS A 193 -3.38 -4.15 -5.00
CA CYS A 193 -1.95 -4.44 -5.16
C CYS A 193 -1.63 -4.61 -6.64
N ILE A 194 -0.64 -3.91 -7.17
CA ILE A 194 -0.22 -4.01 -8.56
C ILE A 194 1.08 -4.80 -8.67
N PHE A 195 1.14 -5.69 -9.67
CA PHE A 195 2.26 -6.59 -9.90
C PHE A 195 2.79 -6.44 -11.33
N TRP A 196 4.09 -6.57 -11.50
CA TRP A 196 4.72 -6.75 -12.81
C TRP A 196 4.66 -8.22 -13.25
N ARG A 197 4.46 -8.47 -14.56
CA ARG A 197 4.31 -9.82 -15.10
C ARG A 197 5.59 -10.66 -15.02
N ASP A 198 6.73 -10.06 -15.31
CA ASP A 198 8.02 -10.70 -15.52
C ASP A 198 8.77 -11.03 -14.22
N GLN A 199 8.42 -10.39 -13.11
CA GLN A 199 9.04 -10.66 -11.79
C GLN A 199 8.02 -11.09 -10.72
N ARG A 200 6.71 -11.01 -11.00
CA ARG A 200 5.61 -11.15 -10.02
C ARG A 200 5.84 -10.31 -8.75
N ALA A 201 6.68 -9.29 -8.83
CA ALA A 201 6.98 -8.39 -7.75
C ALA A 201 5.85 -7.37 -7.66
N MET A 202 5.34 -7.16 -6.45
CA MET A 202 4.43 -6.05 -6.19
C MET A 202 5.19 -4.73 -6.42
N CYS A 203 4.61 -3.83 -7.21
CA CYS A 203 5.22 -2.55 -7.56
C CYS A 203 4.51 -1.34 -6.98
N ALA A 204 3.25 -1.51 -6.57
CA ALA A 204 2.52 -0.48 -5.86
C ALA A 204 1.31 -1.06 -5.11
N VAL A 205 0.88 -0.36 -4.07
CA VAL A 205 -0.27 -0.73 -3.24
C VAL A 205 -1.12 0.49 -2.88
N LYS A 206 -2.43 0.30 -2.75
CA LYS A 206 -3.34 1.27 -2.18
C LYS A 206 -4.30 0.62 -1.20
N PHE A 207 -4.42 1.20 -0.01
CA PHE A 207 -5.40 0.84 1.01
C PHE A 207 -6.57 1.83 0.94
N LEU A 208 -7.79 1.31 0.91
CA LEU A 208 -9.03 2.08 0.80
C LEU A 208 -9.98 1.66 1.92
N ARG A 209 -10.22 2.57 2.86
CA ARG A 209 -11.22 2.36 3.91
C ARG A 209 -12.60 2.48 3.30
N LEU A 210 -13.38 1.40 3.40
CA LEU A 210 -14.69 1.33 2.76
C LEU A 210 -15.65 2.40 3.29
N GLU A 211 -15.57 2.72 4.59
CA GLU A 211 -16.41 3.76 5.19
C GLU A 211 -16.13 5.17 4.64
N GLU A 212 -14.90 5.44 4.20
CA GLU A 212 -14.50 6.73 3.62
C GLU A 212 -14.97 6.81 2.16
N MET A 213 -14.83 5.72 1.41
CA MET A 213 -15.34 5.61 0.04
C MET A 213 -16.86 5.83 -0.03
N MET A 214 -17.61 5.28 0.93
CA MET A 214 -19.07 5.43 0.99
C MET A 214 -19.52 6.86 1.29
N LYS A 215 -18.71 7.64 2.03
CA LYS A 215 -19.01 9.05 2.34
C LYS A 215 -18.77 9.96 1.14
N ASN A 216 -17.81 9.60 0.28
CA ASN A 216 -17.40 10.41 -0.87
C ASN A 216 -17.51 9.61 -2.19
N PRO A 217 -18.71 9.18 -2.61
CA PRO A 217 -18.90 8.35 -3.81
C PRO A 217 -18.49 9.05 -5.11
N ASN A 218 -18.35 10.38 -5.09
CA ASN A 218 -17.97 11.19 -6.25
C ASN A 218 -16.45 11.41 -6.38
N GLN A 219 -15.63 10.76 -5.55
CA GLN A 219 -14.17 10.78 -5.68
C GLN A 219 -13.73 9.87 -6.84
N SER A 220 -14.16 10.22 -8.06
CA SER A 220 -13.82 9.55 -9.33
C SER A 220 -12.50 10.04 -9.93
N GLN A 221 -11.73 10.83 -9.18
CA GLN A 221 -10.37 11.23 -9.51
C GLN A 221 -9.44 10.21 -8.86
N GLY A 222 -8.65 9.50 -9.67
CA GLY A 222 -7.92 8.29 -9.27
C GLY A 222 -7.16 8.34 -7.95
N PHE A 223 -6.85 7.16 -7.42
CA PHE A 223 -6.17 6.98 -6.15
C PHE A 223 -4.65 6.99 -6.34
N ARG A 224 -3.95 7.91 -5.66
CA ARG A 224 -2.48 7.84 -5.55
C ARG A 224 -2.09 6.56 -4.82
N MET A 225 -1.16 5.82 -5.42
CA MET A 225 -0.64 4.58 -4.88
C MET A 225 0.73 4.77 -4.23
N GLU A 226 1.09 3.83 -3.37
CA GLU A 226 2.37 3.81 -2.67
C GLU A 226 3.29 2.78 -3.31
N PRO A 227 4.54 3.13 -3.71
CA PRO A 227 5.22 4.41 -3.51
C PRO A 227 4.97 5.42 -4.64
N GLN A 228 4.39 4.97 -5.76
CA GLN A 228 4.07 5.80 -6.92
C GLN A 228 3.00 5.14 -7.78
N GLY A 229 2.22 5.97 -8.46
CA GLY A 229 1.24 5.55 -9.45
C GLY A 229 -0.12 6.16 -9.19
N LEU A 230 -0.96 6.13 -10.23
CA LEU A 230 -2.34 6.60 -10.19
C LEU A 230 -3.26 5.50 -10.65
N LEU A 231 -4.20 5.12 -9.79
CA LEU A 231 -5.17 4.05 -10.01
C LEU A 231 -6.54 4.63 -10.36
N TYR A 232 -7.19 4.10 -11.40
CA TYR A 232 -8.50 4.58 -11.89
C TYR A 232 -9.57 3.51 -11.82
#